data_AF-A0AA89TY61-F1
#
_entry.id   AF-A0AA89TY61-F1
#
_cell.length_a   1.000
_cell.length_b   1.000
_cell.length_c   1.000
_cell.angle_alpha   90.00
_cell.angle_beta   90.00
_cell.angle_gamma   90.00
#
_symmetry.space_group_name_H-M   'P 1'
#
loop_
_entity.id
_entity.type
_entity.pdbx_description
1 polymer ?
#
loop_
_entity_poly.entity_id
_entity_poly.type
_entity_poly.pdbx_seq_one_letter_code
_entity_poly.pdbx_strand_id
1 'polypeptide(L)'
;MRAHIRAAAITGISAILLGTAASAVAAESARASAPVPWSAPYATASASGERWTEGTGPTPTLVIKGKLSNSAEGCYSLWTKFNADLVPGVPRKQAELCGPGSVPVEVRRSYSFTTTGSLTVCKGIQNTHQCGPWQSVTSWPVTKPTG
;
A
#
# COMPACT_ATOMS: atom_id res chain seq x y z
N MET A 1 13.75 -45.55 22.59
CA MET A 1 14.04 -45.42 24.03
C MET A 1 13.26 -44.24 24.58
N ARG A 2 12.55 -44.46 25.70
CA ARG A 2 12.25 -43.55 26.84
C ARG A 2 12.01 -42.04 26.57
N ALA A 3 11.03 -41.34 27.16
CA ALA A 3 10.03 -41.68 28.17
C ALA A 3 8.98 -40.54 28.24
N HIS A 4 7.78 -40.91 28.67
CA HIS A 4 6.72 -40.01 29.15
C HIS A 4 7.15 -39.26 30.41
N ILE A 5 6.72 -38.00 30.61
CA ILE A 5 6.53 -37.41 31.95
C ILE A 5 5.26 -36.56 31.98
N ARG A 6 4.51 -36.73 33.07
CA ARG A 6 3.15 -36.27 33.37
C ARG A 6 3.10 -34.91 34.08
N ALA A 7 1.97 -34.23 33.90
CA ALA A 7 1.13 -33.49 34.86
C ALA A 7 1.75 -32.70 36.04
N ALA A 8 1.22 -31.49 36.27
CA ALA A 8 0.79 -31.03 37.60
C ALA A 8 -0.11 -29.79 37.49
N ALA A 9 -1.25 -29.83 38.17
CA ALA A 9 -2.14 -28.70 38.44
C ALA A 9 -1.70 -27.99 39.73
N ILE A 10 -1.80 -26.66 39.79
CA ILE A 10 -1.72 -25.89 41.05
C ILE A 10 -2.77 -24.77 41.04
N THR A 11 -3.76 -24.94 41.92
CA THR A 11 -4.67 -23.94 42.49
C THR A 11 -3.92 -22.92 43.33
N GLY A 12 -4.30 -21.63 43.28
CA GLY A 12 -3.84 -20.70 44.32
C GLY A 12 -4.17 -19.22 44.17
N ILE A 13 -5.16 -18.79 44.97
CA ILE A 13 -5.21 -17.52 45.74
C ILE A 13 -5.69 -16.26 45.01
N SER A 14 -6.92 -15.87 45.36
CA SER A 14 -7.52 -14.56 45.19
C SER A 14 -6.80 -13.51 46.05
N ALA A 15 -6.34 -12.43 45.43
CA ALA A 15 -5.93 -11.20 46.11
C ALA A 15 -6.87 -10.06 45.66
N ILE A 16 -7.64 -9.54 46.62
CA ILE A 16 -8.49 -8.36 46.46
C ILE A 16 -7.58 -7.14 46.47
N LEU A 17 -7.31 -6.57 45.29
CA LEU A 17 -6.66 -5.28 45.15
C LEU A 17 -7.74 -4.19 45.13
N LEU A 18 -7.74 -3.32 46.14
CA LEU A 18 -8.44 -2.04 46.08
C LEU A 18 -7.74 -1.16 45.04
N GLY A 19 -8.22 -1.23 43.81
CA GLY A 19 -7.80 -0.33 42.73
C GLY A 19 -8.44 1.02 42.91
N THR A 20 -7.62 2.04 43.18
CA THR A 20 -7.97 3.44 42.99
C THR A 20 -8.47 3.65 41.56
N ALA A 21 -9.71 4.08 41.42
CA ALA A 21 -10.29 4.44 40.13
C ALA A 21 -9.61 5.72 39.62
N ALA A 22 -8.44 5.55 39.00
CA ALA A 22 -7.92 6.54 38.09
C ALA A 22 -8.89 6.60 36.92
N SER A 23 -9.56 7.74 36.75
CA SER A 23 -10.30 8.06 35.54
C SER A 23 -9.31 8.01 34.39
N ALA A 24 -9.20 6.85 33.75
CA ALA A 24 -8.58 6.71 32.46
C ALA A 24 -9.47 7.48 31.49
N VAL A 25 -9.16 8.77 31.32
CA VAL A 25 -9.45 9.45 30.06
C VAL A 25 -8.79 8.57 29.00
N ALA A 26 -9.60 7.73 28.36
CA ALA A 26 -9.22 7.08 27.13
C ALA A 26 -8.88 8.22 26.19
N ALA A 27 -7.59 8.49 26.04
CA ALA A 27 -7.11 9.23 24.90
C ALA A 27 -7.56 8.41 23.70
N GLU A 28 -8.64 8.84 23.07
CA GLU A 28 -9.04 8.41 21.75
C GLU A 28 -7.89 8.85 20.83
N SER A 29 -6.81 8.07 20.82
CA SER A 29 -5.73 8.25 19.87
C SER A 29 -6.40 8.17 18.51
N ALA A 30 -6.53 9.31 17.84
CA ALA A 30 -7.02 9.39 16.48
C ALA A 30 -6.26 8.32 15.69
N ARG A 31 -6.94 7.22 15.34
CA ARG A 31 -6.28 6.10 14.66
C ARG A 31 -5.74 6.62 13.35
N ALA A 32 -4.41 6.55 13.21
CA ALA A 32 -3.74 6.72 11.94
C ALA A 32 -4.46 5.89 10.89
N SER A 33 -4.91 6.54 9.83
CA SER A 33 -5.52 5.81 8.74
C SER A 33 -4.40 5.05 8.04
N ALA A 34 -4.42 3.72 8.18
CA ALA A 34 -3.34 2.86 7.70
C ALA A 34 -3.14 3.05 6.18
N PRO A 35 -1.90 3.06 5.66
CA PRO A 35 -1.65 3.05 4.22
C PRO A 35 -2.45 1.93 3.53
N VAL A 36 -2.97 2.22 2.34
CA VAL A 36 -3.77 1.25 1.58
C VAL A 36 -2.85 0.45 0.65
N PRO A 37 -2.85 -0.89 0.74
CA PRO A 37 -2.04 -1.70 -0.16
C PRO A 37 -2.57 -1.61 -1.61
N TRP A 38 -1.66 -1.79 -2.56
CA TRP A 38 -1.98 -1.95 -3.98
C TRP A 38 -1.05 -2.97 -4.63
N SER A 39 -1.51 -3.60 -5.69
CA SER A 39 -0.74 -4.56 -6.47
C SER A 39 -1.19 -4.60 -7.93
N ALA A 40 -0.26 -4.72 -8.86
CA ALA A 40 -0.50 -4.91 -10.29
C ALA A 40 0.44 -5.99 -10.86
N PRO A 41 -0.04 -7.23 -11.03
CA PRO A 41 0.73 -8.29 -11.68
C PRO A 41 0.60 -8.24 -13.20
N TYR A 42 1.67 -8.61 -13.92
CA TYR A 42 1.64 -8.89 -15.35
C TYR A 42 2.76 -9.85 -15.77
N ALA A 43 2.38 -11.03 -16.28
CA ALA A 43 3.32 -12.09 -16.65
C ALA A 43 4.30 -12.42 -15.51
N THR A 44 5.61 -12.26 -15.73
CA THR A 44 6.67 -12.54 -14.74
C THR A 44 7.02 -11.34 -13.87
N ALA A 45 6.37 -10.19 -14.12
CA ALA A 45 6.58 -8.97 -13.36
C ALA A 45 5.38 -8.65 -12.46
N SER A 46 5.66 -8.00 -11.34
CA SER A 46 4.65 -7.53 -10.40
C SER A 46 5.09 -6.21 -9.79
N ALA A 47 4.18 -5.25 -9.71
CA ALA A 47 4.37 -4.06 -8.89
C ALA A 47 3.45 -4.12 -7.67
N SER A 48 3.95 -3.74 -6.51
CA SER A 48 3.15 -3.72 -5.28
C SER A 48 3.70 -2.72 -4.27
N GLY A 49 2.84 -2.22 -3.41
CA GLY A 49 3.22 -1.37 -2.29
C GLY A 49 2.02 -0.78 -1.58
N GLU A 50 2.17 0.45 -1.12
CA GLU A 50 1.16 1.18 -0.35
C GLU A 50 0.90 2.55 -0.96
N ARG A 51 -0.29 3.09 -0.67
CA ARG A 51 -0.68 4.44 -1.04
C ARG A 51 -1.38 5.13 0.11
N TRP A 52 -1.25 6.45 0.15
CA TRP A 52 -1.84 7.28 1.18
C TRP A 52 -1.89 8.74 0.74
N THR A 53 -2.55 9.60 1.51
CA THR A 53 -2.56 11.06 1.29
C THR A 53 -1.79 11.81 2.36
N GLU A 54 -0.96 12.76 1.95
CA GLU A 54 -0.23 13.70 2.81
C GLU A 54 -0.79 15.12 2.70
N GLY A 55 -0.68 15.90 3.78
CA GLY A 55 -1.14 17.28 3.84
C GLY A 55 -2.55 17.45 4.41
N THR A 56 -2.98 18.71 4.44
CA THR A 56 -4.31 19.17 4.85
C THR A 56 -4.78 20.20 3.82
N GLY A 57 -6.08 20.34 3.62
CA GLY A 57 -6.67 21.27 2.64
C GLY A 57 -7.35 20.57 1.46
N PRO A 58 -7.81 21.35 0.46
CA PRO A 58 -8.68 20.85 -0.61
C PRO A 58 -7.95 19.96 -1.63
N THR A 59 -6.62 20.00 -1.65
CA THR A 59 -5.78 19.28 -2.62
C THR A 59 -4.59 18.60 -1.91
N PRO A 60 -4.82 17.58 -1.07
CA PRO A 60 -3.73 16.81 -0.47
C PRO A 60 -2.84 16.15 -1.54
N THR A 61 -1.67 15.65 -1.15
CA THR A 61 -0.80 14.89 -2.04
C THR A 61 -1.10 13.41 -1.92
N LEU A 62 -1.56 12.76 -2.98
CA LEU A 62 -1.54 11.30 -3.09
C LEU A 62 -0.10 10.84 -3.27
N VAL A 63 0.33 9.94 -2.39
CA VAL A 63 1.61 9.27 -2.40
C VAL A 63 1.39 7.80 -2.69
N ILE A 64 2.13 7.26 -3.65
CA ILE A 64 2.11 5.84 -4.02
C ILE A 64 3.57 5.38 -3.95
N LYS A 65 3.88 4.50 -3.00
CA LYS A 65 5.20 3.90 -2.87
C LYS A 65 5.13 2.40 -3.01
N GLY A 66 6.18 1.80 -3.55
CA GLY A 66 6.28 0.37 -3.69
C GLY A 66 7.53 -0.04 -4.44
N LYS A 67 7.44 -1.18 -5.12
CA LYS A 67 8.49 -1.70 -5.99
C LYS A 67 7.88 -2.35 -7.22
N LEU A 68 8.63 -2.32 -8.31
CA LEU A 68 8.43 -3.16 -9.50
C LEU A 68 9.45 -4.29 -9.44
N SER A 69 8.98 -5.53 -9.49
CA SER A 69 9.80 -6.75 -9.44
C SER A 69 9.57 -7.59 -10.70
N ASN A 70 10.59 -8.31 -11.15
CA ASN A 70 10.51 -9.27 -12.24
C ASN A 70 11.41 -10.48 -11.91
N SER A 71 10.96 -11.69 -12.25
CA SER A 71 11.69 -12.94 -12.00
C SER A 71 12.35 -13.54 -13.24
N ALA A 72 12.04 -13.04 -14.44
CA ALA A 72 12.52 -13.60 -15.70
C ALA A 72 13.33 -12.59 -16.53
N GLU A 73 13.87 -13.06 -17.65
CA GLU A 73 14.43 -12.16 -18.66
C GLU A 73 13.36 -11.25 -19.29
N GLY A 74 13.84 -10.21 -19.99
CA GLY A 74 12.98 -9.22 -20.63
C GLY A 74 12.73 -7.98 -19.79
N CYS A 75 12.19 -6.95 -20.42
CA CYS A 75 11.93 -5.66 -19.80
C CYS A 75 10.46 -5.47 -19.45
N TYR A 76 10.22 -4.84 -18.31
CA TYR A 76 8.90 -4.42 -17.86
C TYR A 76 8.95 -2.99 -17.34
N SER A 77 7.81 -2.32 -17.39
CA SER A 77 7.67 -0.96 -16.89
C SER A 77 6.36 -0.77 -16.16
N LEU A 78 6.37 0.09 -15.14
CA LEU A 78 5.18 0.52 -14.43
C LEU A 78 4.73 1.88 -14.98
N TRP A 79 3.46 1.99 -15.32
CA TRP A 79 2.84 3.20 -15.84
C TRP A 79 1.70 3.65 -14.92
N THR A 80 1.52 4.95 -14.80
CA THR A 80 0.35 5.56 -14.14
C THR A 80 -0.42 6.41 -15.15
N LYS A 81 -1.72 6.56 -14.90
CA LYS A 81 -2.60 7.46 -15.62
C LYS A 81 -3.49 8.17 -14.62
N PHE A 82 -3.51 9.50 -14.67
CA PHE A 82 -4.34 10.33 -13.80
C PHE A 82 -5.30 11.16 -14.64
N ASN A 83 -6.60 11.07 -14.35
CA ASN A 83 -7.59 11.96 -14.93
C ASN A 83 -7.96 13.00 -13.86
N ALA A 84 -8.07 14.26 -14.26
CA ALA A 84 -8.52 15.34 -13.38
C ALA A 84 -9.72 16.01 -14.05
N ASP A 85 -10.78 16.27 -13.28
CA ASP A 85 -11.98 16.95 -13.78
C ASP A 85 -12.55 16.31 -15.05
N LEU A 86 -12.59 14.97 -15.06
CA LEU A 86 -13.03 14.13 -16.19
C LEU A 86 -12.18 14.23 -17.47
N VAL A 87 -11.06 14.97 -17.45
CA VAL A 87 -10.11 15.05 -18.55
C VAL A 87 -9.14 13.86 -18.48
N PRO A 88 -9.12 12.97 -19.50
CA PRO A 88 -8.23 11.82 -19.50
C PRO A 88 -6.75 12.24 -19.56
N GLY A 89 -5.95 11.81 -18.59
CA GLY A 89 -4.52 12.06 -18.62
C GLY A 89 -3.76 11.12 -19.56
N VAL A 90 -2.57 11.54 -19.96
CA VAL A 90 -1.64 10.70 -20.72
C VAL A 90 -0.91 9.76 -19.76
N PRO A 91 -0.76 8.46 -20.10
CA PRO A 91 0.06 7.53 -19.32
C PRO A 91 1.50 8.02 -19.16
N ARG A 92 2.06 7.87 -17.94
CA ARG A 92 3.44 8.23 -17.62
C ARG A 92 4.17 7.04 -17.01
N LYS A 93 5.34 6.70 -17.55
CA LYS A 93 6.23 5.68 -17.00
C LYS A 93 6.82 6.16 -15.68
N GLN A 94 6.78 5.30 -14.67
CA GLN A 94 7.27 5.60 -13.31
C GLN A 94 8.52 4.81 -12.96
N ALA A 95 8.61 3.57 -13.44
CA ALA A 95 9.76 2.70 -13.23
C ALA A 95 9.90 1.72 -14.39
N GLU A 96 11.11 1.20 -14.56
CA GLU A 96 11.43 0.13 -15.50
C GLU A 96 12.49 -0.81 -14.94
N LEU A 97 12.43 -2.06 -15.38
CA LEU A 97 13.35 -3.12 -14.99
C LEU A 97 13.54 -4.07 -16.16
N CYS A 98 14.79 -4.38 -16.50
CA CYS A 98 15.16 -5.36 -17.51
C CYS A 98 15.91 -6.52 -16.86
N GLY A 99 15.35 -7.72 -16.98
CA GLY A 99 15.85 -8.92 -16.32
C GLY A 99 15.30 -9.13 -14.91
N PRO A 100 15.77 -10.19 -14.22
CA PRO A 100 15.38 -10.46 -12.85
C PRO A 100 15.86 -9.37 -11.90
N GLY A 101 15.01 -8.94 -10.97
CA GLY A 101 15.38 -7.93 -9.99
C GLY A 101 14.20 -7.17 -9.42
N SER A 102 14.48 -6.03 -8.81
CA SER A 102 13.47 -5.11 -8.31
C SER A 102 13.99 -3.67 -8.31
N VAL A 103 13.10 -2.72 -8.61
CA VAL A 103 13.37 -1.29 -8.53
C VAL A 103 12.30 -0.59 -7.69
N PRO A 104 12.66 0.44 -6.90
CA PRO A 104 11.68 1.20 -6.13
C PRO A 104 10.76 2.02 -7.04
N VAL A 105 9.55 2.29 -6.55
CA VAL A 105 8.54 3.13 -7.20
C VAL A 105 8.11 4.18 -6.19
N GLU A 106 8.12 5.44 -6.60
CA GLU A 106 7.52 6.54 -5.84
C GLU A 106 6.81 7.50 -6.81
N VAL A 107 5.53 7.74 -6.56
CA VAL A 107 4.71 8.69 -7.31
C VAL A 107 4.05 9.63 -6.32
N ARG A 108 4.19 10.94 -6.58
CA ARG A 108 3.54 12.00 -5.79
C ARG A 108 2.68 12.83 -6.72
N ARG A 109 1.41 13.02 -6.37
CA ARG A 109 0.44 13.73 -7.22
C ARG A 109 -0.51 14.56 -6.35
N SER A 110 -0.74 15.81 -6.73
CA SER A 110 -1.84 16.58 -6.14
C SER A 110 -3.17 15.88 -6.42
N TYR A 111 -3.97 15.66 -5.38
CA TYR A 111 -5.18 14.86 -5.40
C TYR A 111 -6.37 15.70 -4.96
N SER A 112 -7.34 15.85 -5.85
CA SER A 112 -8.68 16.38 -5.56
C SER A 112 -9.71 15.24 -5.56
N PHE A 113 -10.92 15.49 -5.05
CA PHE A 113 -12.01 14.51 -5.13
C PHE A 113 -12.42 14.17 -6.58
N THR A 114 -12.08 15.02 -7.55
CA THR A 114 -12.28 14.79 -8.99
C THR A 114 -11.11 14.06 -9.65
N THR A 115 -10.00 13.86 -8.93
CA THR A 115 -8.82 13.18 -9.45
C THR A 115 -9.01 11.67 -9.36
N THR A 116 -8.96 10.98 -10.49
CA THR A 116 -8.87 9.53 -10.55
C THR A 116 -7.49 9.12 -11.04
N GLY A 117 -6.96 8.03 -10.50
CA GLY A 117 -5.64 7.51 -10.82
C GLY A 117 -5.67 6.00 -10.91
N SER A 118 -4.97 5.47 -11.90
CA SER A 118 -4.73 4.04 -12.07
C SER A 118 -3.28 3.75 -12.44
N LEU A 119 -2.81 2.55 -12.14
CA LEU A 119 -1.49 2.05 -12.55
C LEU A 119 -1.58 0.69 -13.24
N THR A 120 -0.56 0.36 -14.03
CA THR A 120 -0.44 -0.96 -14.67
C THR A 120 1.02 -1.31 -14.93
N VAL A 121 1.32 -2.61 -14.98
CA VAL A 121 2.61 -3.13 -15.41
C VAL A 121 2.50 -3.56 -16.87
N CYS A 122 3.47 -3.13 -17.68
CA CYS A 122 3.54 -3.40 -19.11
C CYS A 122 4.85 -4.12 -19.46
N LYS A 123 4.82 -4.95 -20.52
CA LYS A 123 6.01 -5.50 -21.15
C LYS A 123 6.67 -4.42 -22.04
N GLY A 124 7.99 -4.37 -22.00
CA GLY A 124 8.79 -3.33 -22.63
C GLY A 124 8.84 -2.03 -21.82
N ILE A 125 9.50 -1.02 -22.38
CA ILE A 125 9.76 0.29 -21.72
C ILE A 125 9.24 1.51 -22.51
N GLN A 126 8.70 1.30 -23.71
CA GLN A 126 8.40 2.38 -24.65
C GLN A 126 6.92 2.79 -24.65
N ASN A 127 5.99 1.84 -24.48
CA ASN A 127 4.56 2.07 -24.65
C ASN A 127 3.71 1.20 -23.72
N THR A 128 2.39 1.38 -23.81
CA THR A 128 1.38 0.72 -22.97
C THR A 128 0.51 -0.27 -23.77
N HIS A 129 1.05 -0.89 -24.82
CA HIS A 129 0.27 -1.81 -25.68
C HIS A 129 0.11 -3.22 -25.10
N GLN A 130 1.07 -3.68 -24.30
CA GLN A 130 1.08 -5.03 -23.73
C GLN A 130 1.15 -4.94 -22.20
N CYS A 131 -0.01 -4.78 -21.55
CA CYS A 131 -0.09 -4.52 -20.11
C CYS A 131 -1.11 -5.41 -19.42
N GLY A 132 -0.96 -5.49 -18.10
CA GLY A 132 -1.99 -6.02 -17.21
C GLY A 132 -3.18 -5.06 -17.07
N PRO A 133 -4.21 -5.47 -16.31
CA PRO A 133 -5.35 -4.61 -16.02
C PRO A 133 -4.93 -3.37 -15.23
N TRP A 134 -5.49 -2.21 -15.59
CA TRP A 134 -5.30 -0.97 -14.84
C TRP A 134 -5.93 -1.08 -13.44
N GLN A 135 -5.11 -0.90 -12.41
CA GLN A 135 -5.51 -0.96 -11.01
C GLN A 135 -5.74 0.44 -10.47
N SER A 136 -6.87 0.67 -9.82
CA SER A 136 -7.15 1.97 -9.22
C SER A 136 -6.25 2.23 -8.01
N VAL A 137 -5.67 3.43 -7.97
CA VAL A 137 -4.90 3.95 -6.82
C VAL A 137 -5.62 5.11 -6.14
N THR A 138 -6.87 5.33 -6.51
CA THR A 138 -7.75 6.39 -5.98
C THR A 138 -9.11 5.85 -5.58
N SER A 139 -9.37 4.55 -5.75
CA SER A 139 -10.56 3.91 -5.20
C SER A 139 -10.56 4.00 -3.68
N TRP A 140 -11.73 4.11 -3.08
CA TRP A 140 -11.85 4.11 -1.63
C TRP A 140 -11.41 2.75 -1.06
N PRO A 141 -10.74 2.74 0.11
CA PRO A 141 -10.38 3.91 0.93
C PRO A 141 -9.19 4.71 0.39
N VAL A 142 -9.18 6.03 0.64
CA VAL A 142 -7.99 6.88 0.50
C VAL A 142 -7.64 7.36 1.90
N THR A 143 -6.58 6.80 2.47
CA THR A 143 -6.23 7.00 3.88
C THR A 143 -5.08 7.99 4.04
N LYS A 144 -5.09 8.76 5.13
CA LYS A 144 -3.96 9.57 5.57
C LYS A 144 -3.21 8.86 6.70
N PRO A 145 -1.90 8.58 6.59
CA PRO A 145 -1.13 8.11 7.72
C PRO A 145 -1.04 9.30 8.68
N THR A 146 -1.57 9.18 9.89
CA THR A 146 -1.20 10.16 10.92
C THR A 146 0.16 9.74 11.43
N GLY A 147 1.17 10.58 11.16
CA GLY A 147 2.43 10.52 11.88
C GLY A 147 2.25 10.90 13.34
#